data_AF-A0A3L7Y1T9-F1
#
_entry.id   AF-A0A3L7Y1T9-F1
#
_cell.length_a   1.000
_cell.length_b   1.000
_cell.length_c   1.000
_cell.angle_alpha   90.00
_cell.angle_beta   90.00
_cell.angle_gamma   90.00
#
_symmetry.space_group_name_H-M   'P 1'
#
loop_
_entity.id
_entity.type
_entity.pdbx_description
1 polymer ?
#
loop_
_entity_poly.entity_id
_entity_poly.type
_entity_poly.pdbx_seq_one_letter_code
_entity_poly.pdbx_strand_id
1 'polypeptide(L)'
;MFATLLDPAAFSSEPESNAAIHFVECPELTAAEPTSRDHLAERMAALAGVHRALLPVGGNLVGMNRDEWLQIPAESLVINPIRDPESWRAAATWPGDRGLILALVPAPGDEDPEPVEILLWAVRYAASLGGRGLDRVGVAGMLPIAKGAPDPAEAEKRIALLERLVELSAANEETLRAELDPRAFQPIERPRR
;
A
#
# COMPACT_ATOMS: atom_id res chain seq x y z
N MET A 1 8.75 9.15 -1.20
CA MET A 1 7.46 8.54 -1.55
C MET A 1 7.32 8.51 -3.07
N PHE A 2 6.71 7.45 -3.61
CA PHE A 2 6.44 7.28 -5.04
C PHE A 2 5.01 6.75 -5.23
N ALA A 3 4.45 6.96 -6.43
CA ALA A 3 3.19 6.36 -6.86
C ALA A 3 3.44 5.27 -7.91
N THR A 4 2.64 4.21 -7.88
CA THR A 4 2.67 3.15 -8.89
C THR A 4 1.27 2.63 -9.16
N LEU A 5 1.05 2.04 -10.33
CA LEU A 5 -0.07 1.12 -10.52
C LEU A 5 0.44 -0.27 -10.14
N LEU A 6 -0.40 -1.09 -9.50
CA LEU A 6 -0.16 -2.53 -9.52
C LEU A 6 -0.30 -2.95 -11.00
N ASP A 7 0.58 -3.78 -11.55
CA ASP A 7 0.57 -4.18 -12.96
C ASP A 7 0.34 -5.70 -13.06
N PRO A 8 -0.67 -6.20 -13.82
CA PRO A 8 -0.86 -7.64 -14.03
C PRO A 8 0.40 -8.37 -14.52
N ALA A 9 1.21 -7.71 -15.35
CA ALA A 9 2.44 -8.27 -15.91
C ALA A 9 3.57 -8.40 -14.88
N ALA A 10 3.53 -7.61 -13.80
CA ALA A 10 4.46 -7.72 -12.67
C ALA A 10 4.20 -8.97 -11.80
N PHE A 11 3.11 -9.71 -12.05
CA PHE A 11 2.76 -10.98 -11.38
C PHE A 11 3.09 -12.22 -12.23
N SER A 12 3.72 -12.05 -13.40
CA SER A 12 4.26 -13.14 -14.20
C SER A 12 5.41 -13.85 -13.45
N SER A 13 5.41 -15.17 -13.46
CA SER A 13 6.52 -16.00 -12.92
C SER A 13 7.82 -15.90 -13.72
N GLU A 14 7.81 -15.21 -14.87
CA GLU A 14 9.02 -14.94 -15.65
C GLU A 14 9.51 -13.51 -15.39
N PRO A 15 10.81 -13.33 -15.08
CA PRO A 15 11.36 -12.01 -14.80
C PRO A 15 11.41 -11.19 -16.10
N GLU A 16 10.33 -10.47 -16.41
CA GLU A 16 10.39 -9.45 -17.45
C GLU A 16 11.23 -8.26 -16.97
N SER A 17 12.32 -8.07 -17.71
CA SER A 17 13.35 -7.06 -17.56
C SER A 17 12.81 -5.64 -17.77
N ASN A 18 12.15 -5.03 -16.76
CA ASN A 18 12.25 -3.58 -16.47
C ASN A 18 11.49 -3.07 -15.24
N ALA A 19 10.70 -3.88 -14.55
CA ALA A 19 9.99 -3.39 -13.36
C ALA A 19 10.98 -3.21 -12.20
N ALA A 20 11.13 -1.97 -11.69
CA ALA A 20 11.98 -1.68 -10.53
C ALA A 20 11.50 -2.38 -9.24
N ILE A 21 10.23 -2.82 -9.22
CA ILE A 21 9.57 -3.53 -8.12
C ILE A 21 8.83 -4.73 -8.70
N HIS A 22 9.10 -5.92 -8.16
CA HIS A 22 8.42 -7.16 -8.49
C HIS A 22 7.35 -7.43 -7.42
N PHE A 23 6.08 -7.41 -7.83
CA PHE A 23 4.97 -7.67 -6.93
C PHE A 23 4.66 -9.16 -6.91
N VAL A 24 4.71 -9.77 -5.72
CA VAL A 24 4.51 -11.21 -5.59
C VAL A 24 3.20 -11.48 -4.90
N GLU A 25 2.28 -12.16 -5.57
CA GLU A 25 1.04 -12.63 -4.96
C GLU A 25 1.33 -13.66 -3.87
N CYS A 26 0.81 -13.39 -2.67
CA CYS A 26 1.08 -14.14 -1.45
C CYS A 26 -0.25 -14.58 -0.79
N PRO A 27 -0.94 -15.61 -1.31
CA PRO A 27 -2.08 -16.22 -0.62
C PRO A 27 -1.71 -16.76 0.77
N GLU A 28 -0.43 -17.06 1.00
CA GLU A 28 0.09 -17.54 2.28
C GLU A 28 -0.06 -16.52 3.42
N LEU A 29 -0.17 -15.22 3.08
CA LEU A 29 -0.37 -14.15 4.06
C LEU A 29 -1.81 -14.01 4.54
N THR A 30 -2.76 -14.67 3.86
CA THR A 30 -4.18 -14.71 4.22
C THR A 30 -4.61 -16.10 4.71
N ALA A 31 -3.74 -17.12 4.55
CA ALA A 31 -3.90 -18.46 5.09
C ALA A 31 -3.34 -18.56 6.53
N ALA A 32 -4.07 -19.25 7.41
CA ALA A 32 -3.67 -19.40 8.83
C ALA A 32 -2.62 -20.51 9.07
N GLU A 33 -2.19 -21.24 8.04
CA GLU A 33 -1.33 -22.41 8.18
C GLU A 33 0.17 -22.05 8.30
N PRO A 34 0.89 -22.57 9.31
CA PRO A 34 2.32 -22.26 9.50
C PRO A 34 3.23 -22.68 8.33
N THR A 35 2.94 -23.81 7.68
CA THR A 35 3.70 -24.34 6.53
C THR A 35 3.70 -23.40 5.33
N SER A 36 2.69 -22.55 5.21
CA SER A 36 2.59 -21.53 4.16
C SER A 36 3.70 -20.48 4.27
N ARG A 37 4.25 -20.25 5.48
CA ARG A 37 5.25 -19.21 5.71
C ARG A 37 6.66 -19.63 5.28
N ASP A 38 7.02 -20.88 5.53
CA ASP A 38 8.30 -21.44 5.09
C ASP A 38 8.35 -21.45 3.55
N HIS A 39 7.25 -21.85 2.92
CA HIS A 39 7.12 -21.81 1.46
C HIS A 39 7.24 -20.38 0.90
N LEU A 40 6.61 -19.40 1.55
CA LEU A 40 6.73 -18.00 1.17
C LEU A 40 8.19 -17.51 1.26
N ALA A 41 8.91 -17.86 2.33
CA ALA A 41 10.31 -17.48 2.50
C ALA A 41 11.20 -18.06 1.39
N GLU A 42 11.00 -19.33 1.04
CA GLU A 42 11.70 -19.99 -0.07
C GLU A 42 11.42 -19.32 -1.42
N ARG A 43 10.13 -19.02 -1.70
CA ARG A 43 9.72 -18.29 -2.92
C ARG A 43 10.39 -16.92 -2.99
N MET A 44 10.47 -16.18 -1.89
CA MET A 44 11.10 -14.86 -1.86
C MET A 44 12.63 -14.94 -2.02
N ALA A 45 13.26 -15.98 -1.48
CA ALA A 45 14.69 -16.22 -1.65
C ALA A 45 15.06 -16.54 -3.11
N ALA A 46 14.20 -17.28 -3.82
CA ALA A 46 14.39 -17.58 -5.24
C ALA A 46 14.37 -16.33 -6.15
N LEU A 47 13.76 -15.24 -5.67
CA LEU A 47 13.67 -13.94 -6.36
C LEU A 47 14.73 -12.94 -5.87
N ALA A 48 15.84 -13.42 -5.30
CA ALA A 48 16.92 -12.54 -4.85
C ALA A 48 17.52 -11.71 -5.99
N GLY A 49 17.88 -10.45 -5.68
CA GLY A 49 18.47 -9.51 -6.63
C GLY A 49 17.50 -8.51 -7.26
N VAL A 50 16.19 -8.65 -7.00
CA VAL A 50 15.16 -7.65 -7.35
C VAL A 50 14.42 -7.17 -6.11
N HIS A 51 13.81 -5.98 -6.17
CA HIS A 51 12.94 -5.49 -5.09
C HIS A 51 11.65 -6.29 -5.08
N ARG A 52 11.35 -6.98 -3.98
CA ARG A 52 10.15 -7.81 -3.81
C ARG A 52 9.12 -7.07 -2.95
N ALA A 53 7.96 -6.85 -3.51
CA ALA A 53 6.79 -6.34 -2.79
C ALA A 53 5.79 -7.47 -2.57
N LEU A 54 5.55 -7.84 -1.32
CA LEU A 54 4.55 -8.83 -0.95
C LEU A 54 3.15 -8.26 -1.22
N LEU A 55 2.37 -8.92 -2.07
CA LEU A 55 0.97 -8.59 -2.33
C LEU A 55 0.07 -9.67 -1.71
N PRO A 56 -0.58 -9.41 -0.57
CA PRO A 56 -1.56 -10.31 0.00
C PRO A 56 -2.76 -10.46 -0.94
N VAL A 57 -3.18 -11.69 -1.19
CA VAL A 57 -4.36 -12.01 -2.02
C VAL A 57 -5.26 -13.00 -1.30
N GLY A 58 -6.55 -13.01 -1.62
CA GLY A 58 -7.50 -14.01 -1.12
C GLY A 58 -8.17 -13.71 0.23
N GLY A 59 -8.02 -12.50 0.79
CA GLY A 59 -8.74 -12.08 1.98
C GLY A 59 -7.94 -11.15 2.88
N ASN A 60 -8.35 -11.06 4.16
CA ASN A 60 -7.68 -10.24 5.15
C ASN A 60 -6.36 -10.87 5.57
N LEU A 61 -5.39 -10.01 5.91
CA LEU A 61 -4.09 -10.45 6.41
C LEU A 61 -4.21 -11.21 7.73
N VAL A 62 -3.52 -12.35 7.82
CA VAL A 62 -3.30 -13.02 9.10
C VAL A 62 -2.28 -12.21 9.90
N GLY A 63 -2.59 -11.96 11.18
CA GLY A 63 -1.70 -11.21 12.06
C GLY A 63 -0.34 -11.90 12.21
N MET A 64 0.72 -11.15 11.92
CA MET A 64 2.11 -11.57 12.12
C MET A 64 2.83 -10.59 13.03
N ASN A 65 3.71 -11.10 13.87
CA ASN A 65 4.60 -10.29 14.68
C ASN A 65 5.88 -9.91 13.90
N ARG A 66 6.70 -9.04 14.49
CA ARG A 66 7.92 -8.53 13.86
C ARG A 66 8.94 -9.62 13.52
N ASP A 67 9.15 -10.58 14.43
CA ASP A 67 10.16 -11.64 14.25
C ASP A 67 9.78 -12.59 13.11
N GLU A 68 8.48 -12.85 12.95
CA GLU A 68 7.94 -13.62 11.83
C GLU A 68 8.15 -12.88 10.49
N TRP A 69 7.93 -11.57 10.45
CA TRP A 69 8.19 -10.77 9.24
C TRP A 69 9.66 -10.74 8.85
N LEU A 70 10.57 -10.75 9.82
CA LEU A 70 12.00 -10.74 9.56
C LEU A 70 12.49 -12.02 8.86
N GLN A 71 11.77 -13.13 8.99
CA GLN A 71 12.09 -14.38 8.28
C GLN A 71 11.75 -14.34 6.79
N ILE A 72 10.90 -13.40 6.35
CA ILE A 72 10.52 -13.27 4.94
C ILE A 72 11.45 -12.26 4.27
N PRO A 73 12.28 -12.66 3.28
CA PRO A 73 13.22 -11.76 2.62
C PRO A 73 12.52 -10.94 1.53
N ALA A 74 11.78 -9.90 1.94
CA ALA A 74 11.10 -8.97 1.05
C ALA A 74 11.32 -7.51 1.47
N GLU A 75 11.43 -6.63 0.49
CA GLU A 75 11.72 -5.20 0.67
C GLU A 75 10.48 -4.38 1.00
N SER A 76 9.28 -4.82 0.59
CA SER A 76 8.04 -4.09 0.84
C SER A 76 6.83 -4.98 1.05
N LEU A 77 5.82 -4.45 1.72
CA LEU A 77 4.50 -5.06 1.88
C LEU A 77 3.45 -4.12 1.29
N VAL A 78 2.58 -4.65 0.43
CA VAL A 78 1.40 -3.97 -0.08
C VAL A 78 0.24 -4.21 0.89
N ILE A 79 -0.47 -3.15 1.24
CA ILE A 79 -1.68 -3.22 2.08
C ILE A 79 -2.79 -2.35 1.49
N ASN A 80 -4.05 -2.74 1.73
CA ASN A 80 -5.21 -1.89 1.49
C ASN A 80 -5.89 -1.57 2.83
N PRO A 81 -5.46 -0.50 3.52
CA PRO A 81 -5.96 -0.18 4.86
C PRO A 81 -7.39 0.38 4.90
N ILE A 82 -7.94 0.75 3.74
CA ILE A 82 -9.31 1.26 3.63
C ILE A 82 -10.29 0.09 3.55
N ARG A 83 -10.02 -0.88 2.66
CA ARG A 83 -10.86 -2.09 2.50
C ARG A 83 -10.58 -3.15 3.55
N ASP A 84 -9.36 -3.23 4.05
CA ASP A 84 -8.95 -4.14 5.13
C ASP A 84 -8.32 -3.36 6.28
N PRO A 85 -9.12 -2.88 7.26
CA PRO A 85 -8.60 -2.21 8.44
C PRO A 85 -7.63 -3.07 9.27
N GLU A 86 -7.69 -4.39 9.16
CA GLU A 86 -6.78 -5.30 9.86
C GLU A 86 -5.35 -5.21 9.30
N SER A 87 -5.19 -4.78 8.05
CA SER A 87 -3.88 -4.54 7.44
C SER A 87 -3.07 -3.44 8.15
N TRP A 88 -3.70 -2.58 8.97
CA TRP A 88 -2.97 -1.68 9.87
C TRP A 88 -2.17 -2.41 10.95
N ARG A 89 -2.65 -3.57 11.44
CA ARG A 89 -1.88 -4.37 12.40
C ARG A 89 -0.62 -4.93 11.75
N ALA A 90 -0.73 -5.41 10.52
CA ALA A 90 0.42 -5.84 9.73
C ALA A 90 1.39 -4.67 9.48
N ALA A 91 0.89 -3.49 9.13
CA ALA A 91 1.71 -2.29 8.94
C ALA A 91 2.51 -1.90 10.20
N ALA A 92 1.90 -2.06 11.38
CA ALA A 92 2.48 -1.74 12.67
C ALA A 92 3.57 -2.73 13.12
N THR A 93 3.48 -4.00 12.72
CA THR A 93 4.49 -5.03 13.03
C THR A 93 5.51 -5.24 11.91
N TRP A 94 5.24 -4.76 10.69
CA TRP A 94 6.17 -4.78 9.57
C TRP A 94 7.45 -3.97 9.90
N PRO A 95 8.65 -4.47 9.58
CA PRO A 95 9.89 -3.77 9.88
C PRO A 95 9.93 -2.34 9.32
N GLY A 96 10.35 -1.38 10.14
CA GLY A 96 10.36 0.05 9.80
C GLY A 96 11.44 0.44 8.78
N ASP A 97 12.46 -0.39 8.62
CA ASP A 97 13.51 -0.27 7.61
C ASP A 97 13.07 -0.73 6.21
N ARG A 98 11.93 -1.44 6.13
CA ARG A 98 11.31 -1.93 4.88
C ARG A 98 10.16 -1.03 4.44
N GLY A 99 9.81 -1.10 3.16
CA GLY A 99 8.77 -0.29 2.54
C GLY A 99 7.34 -0.74 2.84
N LEU A 100 6.40 0.20 2.86
CA LEU A 100 4.96 -0.07 2.75
C LEU A 100 4.43 0.55 1.47
N ILE A 101 3.58 -0.18 0.75
CA ILE A 101 2.87 0.32 -0.42
C ILE A 101 1.38 0.30 -0.10
N LEU A 102 0.76 1.48 -0.06
CA LEU A 102 -0.65 1.62 0.29
C LEU A 102 -1.49 1.62 -0.99
N ALA A 103 -2.26 0.57 -1.21
CA ALA A 103 -3.19 0.47 -2.32
C ALA A 103 -4.49 1.24 -1.99
N LEU A 104 -4.42 2.57 -2.10
CA LEU A 104 -5.45 3.49 -1.60
C LEU A 104 -6.47 3.94 -2.65
N VAL A 105 -6.10 3.92 -3.93
CA VAL A 105 -6.97 4.40 -5.00
C VAL A 105 -7.67 3.20 -5.63
N PRO A 106 -9.01 3.09 -5.56
CA PRO A 106 -9.76 2.04 -6.23
C PRO A 106 -9.51 1.99 -7.74
N ALA A 107 -9.77 0.83 -8.33
CA ALA A 107 -9.69 0.67 -9.77
C ALA A 107 -10.77 1.52 -10.48
N PRO A 108 -10.52 1.98 -11.73
CA PRO A 108 -11.58 2.56 -12.53
C PRO A 108 -12.76 1.58 -12.72
N GLY A 109 -13.98 2.06 -12.55
CA GLY A 109 -15.22 1.28 -12.62
C GLY A 109 -15.59 0.52 -11.33
N ASP A 110 -14.80 0.68 -10.27
CA ASP A 110 -15.09 0.17 -8.92
C ASP A 110 -15.78 1.28 -8.08
N GLU A 111 -15.60 1.26 -6.75
CA GLU A 111 -16.07 2.33 -5.86
C GLU A 111 -15.35 3.67 -6.05
N ASP A 112 -15.99 4.75 -5.59
CA ASP A 112 -15.36 6.07 -5.54
C ASP A 112 -14.21 6.10 -4.51
N PRO A 113 -13.08 6.78 -4.80
CA PRO A 113 -12.00 6.96 -3.85
C PRO A 113 -12.46 7.76 -2.63
N GLU A 114 -11.87 7.43 -1.48
CA GLU A 114 -12.01 8.25 -0.29
C GLU A 114 -11.50 9.69 -0.52
N PRO A 115 -11.99 10.69 0.25
CA PRO A 115 -11.47 12.05 0.22
C PRO A 115 -9.95 12.11 0.39
N VAL A 116 -9.32 13.07 -0.30
CA VAL A 116 -7.85 13.22 -0.32
C VAL A 116 -7.25 13.39 1.08
N GLU A 117 -7.99 13.98 2.02
CA GLU A 117 -7.61 14.13 3.42
C GLU A 117 -7.46 12.77 4.12
N ILE A 118 -8.37 11.82 3.87
CA ILE A 118 -8.32 10.47 4.44
C ILE A 118 -7.15 9.69 3.84
N LEU A 119 -6.97 9.79 2.52
CA LEU A 119 -5.87 9.16 1.80
C LEU A 119 -4.51 9.69 2.29
N LEU A 120 -4.37 11.00 2.45
CA LEU A 120 -3.16 11.63 2.97
C LEU A 120 -2.90 11.29 4.44
N TRP A 121 -3.96 11.20 5.25
CA TRP A 121 -3.84 10.70 6.62
C TRP A 121 -3.27 9.28 6.64
N ALA A 122 -3.77 8.37 5.81
CA ALA A 122 -3.26 7.00 5.73
C ALA A 122 -1.77 6.96 5.36
N VAL A 123 -1.35 7.76 4.37
CA VAL A 123 0.07 7.89 3.98
C VAL A 123 0.94 8.35 5.15
N ARG A 124 0.54 9.44 5.82
CA ARG A 124 1.32 10.00 6.94
C ARG A 124 1.33 9.07 8.15
N TYR A 125 0.22 8.38 8.40
CA TYR A 125 0.14 7.39 9.46
C TYR A 125 1.08 6.21 9.20
N ALA A 126 1.07 5.64 7.99
CA ALA A 126 1.99 4.57 7.60
C ALA A 126 3.47 4.96 7.72
N ALA A 127 3.82 6.22 7.42
CA ALA A 127 5.17 6.76 7.58
C ALA A 127 5.58 6.88 9.05
N SER A 128 4.63 7.14 9.95
CA SER A 128 4.90 7.22 11.40
C SER A 128 5.14 5.84 12.05
N LEU A 129 4.63 4.76 11.44
CA LEU A 129 4.75 3.41 11.99
C LEU A 129 6.19 2.90 11.92
N GLY A 130 6.70 2.43 13.07
CA GLY A 130 8.03 1.84 13.17
C GLY A 130 9.19 2.81 12.87
N GLY A 131 8.95 4.13 12.85
CA GLY A 131 9.96 5.14 12.49
C GLY A 131 10.36 5.11 11.02
N ARG A 132 9.47 4.64 10.13
CA ARG A 132 9.77 4.32 8.73
C ARG A 132 10.07 5.53 7.83
N GLY A 133 9.40 6.65 8.07
CA GLY A 133 9.52 7.86 7.24
C GLY A 133 8.75 7.77 5.92
N LEU A 134 8.53 8.92 5.27
CA LEU A 134 7.78 9.02 4.00
C LEU A 134 8.57 8.47 2.80
N ASP A 135 9.89 8.42 2.91
CA ASP A 135 10.83 7.87 1.94
C ASP A 135 10.64 6.36 1.72
N ARG A 136 10.04 5.65 2.69
CA ARG A 136 9.72 4.21 2.62
C ARG A 136 8.22 3.93 2.50
N VAL A 137 7.41 4.93 2.19
CA VAL A 137 5.97 4.75 1.89
C VAL A 137 5.74 5.02 0.41
N GLY A 138 5.04 4.10 -0.25
CA GLY A 138 4.51 4.26 -1.61
C GLY A 138 2.99 4.27 -1.59
N VAL A 139 2.38 4.86 -2.61
CA VAL A 139 0.93 4.79 -2.86
C VAL A 139 0.68 4.06 -4.16
N ALA A 140 -0.41 3.31 -4.22
CA ALA A 140 -0.77 2.56 -5.41
C ALA A 140 -2.26 2.65 -5.75
N GLY A 141 -2.53 2.60 -7.06
CA GLY A 141 -3.86 2.33 -7.59
C GLY A 141 -4.11 0.83 -7.69
N MET A 142 -5.33 0.40 -7.36
CA MET A 142 -5.82 -0.95 -7.58
C MET A 142 -6.14 -1.16 -9.06
N LEU A 143 -5.93 -2.37 -9.55
CA LEU A 143 -6.29 -2.74 -10.92
C LEU A 143 -7.74 -3.18 -11.05
N PRO A 144 -8.36 -2.97 -12.21
CA PRO A 144 -9.71 -3.47 -12.49
C PRO A 144 -9.75 -4.99 -12.33
N ILE A 145 -10.72 -5.47 -11.53
CA ILE A 145 -11.00 -6.91 -11.38
C ILE A 145 -11.79 -7.43 -12.60
N ALA A 146 -12.48 -6.54 -13.32
CA ALA A 146 -13.31 -6.89 -14.47
C ALA A 146 -12.52 -6.98 -15.78
N LYS A 147 -12.87 -7.97 -16.62
CA LYS A 147 -12.36 -8.10 -17.99
C LYS A 147 -12.96 -7.00 -18.88
N GLY A 148 -12.27 -5.87 -18.98
CA GLY A 148 -12.61 -4.77 -19.88
C GLY A 148 -11.57 -3.66 -19.77
N ALA A 149 -11.36 -2.91 -20.86
CA ALA A 149 -10.56 -1.70 -20.77
C ALA A 149 -11.28 -0.69 -19.84
N PRO A 150 -10.61 -0.13 -18.82
CA PRO A 150 -11.21 0.89 -17.98
C PRO A 150 -11.59 2.12 -18.81
N ASP A 151 -12.61 2.87 -18.35
CA ASP A 151 -12.92 4.17 -18.94
C ASP A 151 -11.67 5.08 -18.88
N PRO A 152 -11.15 5.58 -20.02
CA PRO A 152 -9.92 6.36 -20.03
C PRO A 152 -10.00 7.62 -19.18
N ALA A 153 -11.16 8.28 -19.13
CA ALA A 153 -11.34 9.50 -18.34
C ALA A 153 -11.35 9.19 -16.83
N GLU A 154 -11.93 8.07 -16.42
CA GLU A 154 -11.83 7.61 -15.04
C GLU A 154 -10.40 7.20 -14.68
N ALA A 155 -9.70 6.47 -15.55
CA ALA A 155 -8.30 6.10 -15.34
C ALA A 155 -7.39 7.34 -15.17
N GLU A 156 -7.57 8.37 -16.00
CA GLU A 156 -6.86 9.64 -15.89
C GLU A 156 -7.12 10.32 -14.53
N LYS A 157 -8.37 10.32 -14.05
CA LYS A 157 -8.70 10.83 -12.70
C LYS A 157 -8.02 10.04 -11.58
N ARG A 158 -7.94 8.70 -11.70
CA ARG A 158 -7.25 7.86 -10.70
C ARG A 158 -5.75 8.16 -10.67
N ILE A 159 -5.13 8.34 -11.84
CA ILE A 159 -3.72 8.72 -11.95
C ILE A 159 -3.48 10.11 -11.35
N ALA A 160 -4.29 11.10 -11.72
CA ALA A 160 -4.18 12.46 -11.18
C ALA A 160 -4.34 12.49 -9.65
N LEU A 161 -5.21 11.65 -9.09
CA LEU A 161 -5.35 11.52 -7.63
C LEU A 161 -4.07 10.94 -6.99
N LEU A 162 -3.45 9.93 -7.60
CA LEU A 162 -2.18 9.38 -7.10
C LEU A 162 -1.07 10.43 -7.13
N GLU A 163 -0.92 11.17 -8.25
CA GLU A 163 0.03 12.27 -8.37
C GLU A 163 -0.20 13.34 -7.30
N ARG A 164 -1.46 13.72 -7.10
CA ARG A 164 -1.85 14.69 -6.07
C ARG A 164 -1.48 14.24 -4.66
N LEU A 165 -1.62 12.95 -4.35
CA LEU A 165 -1.18 12.41 -3.05
C LEU A 165 0.33 12.52 -2.89
N VAL A 166 1.11 12.27 -3.94
CA VAL A 166 2.57 12.44 -3.89
C VAL A 166 2.93 13.88 -3.57
N GLU A 167 2.35 14.83 -4.28
CA GLU A 167 2.58 16.27 -4.06
C GLU A 167 2.25 16.69 -2.62
N LEU A 168 1.03 16.38 -2.16
CA LEU A 168 0.56 16.77 -0.83
C LEU A 168 1.33 16.09 0.31
N SER A 169 1.89 14.90 0.07
CA SER A 169 2.72 14.24 1.08
C SER A 169 4.03 14.98 1.36
N ALA A 170 4.58 15.66 0.35
CA ALA A 170 5.79 16.46 0.44
C ALA A 170 5.51 17.93 0.78
N ALA A 171 4.25 18.37 0.69
CA ALA A 171 3.83 19.74 0.94
C ALA A 171 4.06 20.18 2.40
N ASN A 172 4.35 21.47 2.56
CA ASN A 172 4.45 22.13 3.86
C ASN A 172 3.06 22.44 4.46
N GLU A 173 3.01 22.78 5.75
CA GLU A 173 1.73 23.02 6.45
C GLU A 173 0.90 24.15 5.83
N GLU A 174 1.54 25.22 5.36
CA GLU A 174 0.86 26.36 4.71
C GLU A 174 0.10 25.89 3.46
N THR A 175 0.77 25.13 2.59
CA THR A 175 0.19 24.56 1.38
C THR A 175 -0.96 23.62 1.74
N LEU A 176 -0.76 22.75 2.73
CA LEU A 176 -1.81 21.82 3.17
C LEU A 176 -3.06 22.56 3.68
N ARG A 177 -2.90 23.64 4.46
CA ARG A 177 -4.02 24.45 4.97
C ARG A 177 -4.77 25.19 3.86
N ALA A 178 -4.07 25.55 2.78
CA ALA A 178 -4.69 26.22 1.63
C ALA A 178 -5.45 25.24 0.72
N GLU A 179 -5.00 23.99 0.65
CA GLU A 179 -5.43 23.01 -0.36
C GLU A 179 -6.39 21.95 0.16
N LEU A 180 -6.41 21.69 1.47
CA LEU A 180 -7.26 20.68 2.10
C LEU A 180 -8.48 21.31 2.77
N ASP A 181 -9.52 20.51 2.99
CA ASP A 181 -10.68 20.92 3.76
C ASP A 181 -10.24 21.47 5.14
N PRO A 182 -10.61 22.70 5.52
CA PRO A 182 -10.25 23.28 6.82
C PRO A 182 -10.65 22.42 8.01
N ARG A 183 -11.69 21.59 7.88
CA ARG A 183 -12.15 20.65 8.91
C ARG A 183 -11.11 19.57 9.22
N ALA A 184 -10.19 19.27 8.30
CA ALA A 184 -9.11 18.31 8.51
C ALA A 184 -8.08 18.77 9.57
N PHE A 185 -8.03 20.07 9.87
CA PHE A 185 -7.11 20.66 10.85
C PHE A 185 -7.77 20.98 12.18
N GLN A 186 -9.10 20.83 12.28
CA GLN A 186 -9.81 21.17 13.50
C GLN A 186 -9.59 20.09 14.56
N PRO A 187 -9.18 20.45 15.78
CA PRO A 187 -9.21 19.52 16.89
C PRO A 187 -10.63 18.97 17.05
N ILE A 188 -10.77 17.67 17.25
CA ILE A 188 -12.05 17.12 17.73
C ILE A 188 -12.32 17.78 19.08
N GLU A 189 -13.34 18.63 19.16
CA GLU A 189 -13.82 19.15 20.44
C GLU A 189 -14.25 17.96 21.30
N ARG A 190 -13.37 17.51 22.19
CA ARG A 190 -13.73 16.47 23.14
C ARG A 190 -14.77 17.08 24.08
N PRO A 191 -15.94 16.45 24.29
CA PRO A 191 -16.88 16.93 25.28
C PRO A 191 -16.16 17.00 26.63
N ARG A 192 -16.16 18.21 27.23
CA ARG A 192 -15.67 18.41 28.60
C ARG A 192 -16.57 17.56 29.51
N ARG A 193 -16.00 16.50 30.09
CA ARG A 193 -16.63 15.74 31.17
C ARG A 193 -16.54 16.50 32.48
#